data_AF-A0A2D5JJS5-F1
#
_entry.id   AF-A0A2D5JJS5-F1
#
_cell.length_a   1.000
_cell.length_b   1.000
_cell.length_c   1.000
_cell.angle_alpha   90.00
_cell.angle_beta   90.00
_cell.angle_gamma   90.00
#
_symmetry.space_group_name_H-M   'P 1'
#
loop_
_entity.id
_entity.type
_entity.pdbx_description
1 polymer ?
#
loop_
_entity_poly.entity_id
_entity_poly.type
_entity_poly.pdbx_seq_one_letter_code
_entity_poly.pdbx_strand_id
1 'polypeptide(L)'
;MLVGALYTIKSITGVIRPCITSVLPKENGGIGLILDVGINADCKPDVLNQFASLGSLYATHVHKLKNPRIALLNIGEEEGKGNLLCQAAYNLMKDSEEYNFIGNIEGRDLFNDRADVIVCDGFTGNVVLKQAEAFYALTKKRGITDEYFDRFNYENYGGTPILGVNGSVIIGHGISNAKAIMNMILHTADVIDAKLSSKIKKAFQA
;
A
#
# COMPACT_ATOMS: atom_id res chain seq x y z
N MET A 1 -17.14 4.77 2.55
CA MET A 1 -16.52 4.54 1.23
C MET A 1 -16.38 3.05 0.91
N LEU A 2 -15.70 2.25 1.74
CA LEU A 2 -15.56 0.79 1.54
C LEU A 2 -16.90 0.06 1.34
N VAL A 3 -17.89 0.31 2.20
CA VAL A 3 -19.22 -0.33 2.10
C VAL A 3 -19.84 -0.08 0.72
N GLY A 4 -19.84 1.16 0.23
CA GLY A 4 -20.35 1.48 -1.11
C GLY A 4 -19.64 0.72 -2.22
N ALA A 5 -18.30 0.63 -2.15
CA ALA A 5 -17.50 -0.12 -3.11
C ALA A 5 -17.82 -1.63 -3.08
N LEU A 6 -17.89 -2.24 -1.90
CA LEU A 6 -18.18 -3.67 -1.76
C LEU A 6 -19.59 -4.04 -2.21
N TYR A 7 -20.60 -3.23 -1.91
CA TYR A 7 -21.99 -3.54 -2.29
C TYR A 7 -22.30 -3.23 -3.75
N THR A 8 -21.65 -2.23 -4.35
CA THR A 8 -21.94 -1.79 -5.72
C THR A 8 -20.97 -2.39 -6.74
N ILE A 9 -19.67 -2.30 -6.47
CA ILE A 9 -18.61 -2.76 -7.38
C ILE A 9 -18.23 -4.22 -7.12
N LYS A 10 -18.33 -4.66 -5.85
CA LYS A 10 -17.95 -6.00 -5.37
C LYS A 10 -16.46 -6.30 -5.51
N SER A 11 -15.98 -7.22 -4.68
CA SER A 11 -14.62 -7.75 -4.78
C SER A 11 -14.44 -8.57 -6.05
N ILE A 12 -13.22 -8.59 -6.58
CA ILE A 12 -12.80 -9.53 -7.62
C ILE A 12 -12.88 -10.94 -7.03
N THR A 13 -13.41 -11.90 -7.80
CA THR A 13 -13.44 -13.32 -7.40
C THR A 13 -12.02 -13.82 -7.09
N GLY A 14 -11.86 -14.51 -5.96
CA GLY A 14 -10.55 -14.95 -5.46
C GLY A 14 -9.90 -13.96 -4.49
N VAL A 15 -10.28 -12.66 -4.53
CA VAL A 15 -9.85 -11.68 -3.52
C VAL A 15 -10.66 -11.87 -2.23
N ILE A 16 -9.97 -12.25 -1.15
CA ILE A 16 -10.49 -12.45 0.20
C ILE A 16 -10.95 -11.10 0.78
N ARG A 17 -10.05 -10.10 0.77
CA ARG A 17 -10.36 -8.74 1.21
C ARG A 17 -9.68 -7.70 0.33
N PRO A 18 -10.40 -6.66 -0.12
CA PRO A 18 -9.77 -5.48 -0.70
C PRO A 18 -8.93 -4.71 0.31
N CYS A 19 -7.93 -3.97 -0.15
CA CYS A 19 -7.09 -3.10 0.68
C CYS A 19 -6.86 -1.74 0.03
N ILE A 20 -6.33 -0.79 0.80
CA ILE A 20 -5.81 0.48 0.29
C ILE A 20 -4.33 0.60 0.53
N THR A 21 -3.71 1.47 -0.25
CA THR A 21 -2.28 1.75 -0.19
C THR A 21 -2.03 3.17 0.29
N SER A 22 -0.84 3.45 0.79
CA SER A 22 -0.31 4.81 0.83
C SER A 22 1.10 4.83 0.27
N VAL A 23 1.48 5.98 -0.30
CA VAL A 23 2.86 6.22 -0.70
C VAL A 23 3.68 6.56 0.56
N LEU A 24 4.77 5.82 0.76
CA LEU A 24 5.87 6.18 1.65
C LEU A 24 7.05 6.54 0.75
N PRO A 25 7.35 7.83 0.53
CA PRO A 25 8.44 8.22 -0.36
C PRO A 25 9.77 7.68 0.19
N LYS A 26 10.61 7.16 -0.71
CA LYS A 26 11.96 6.71 -0.36
C LYS A 26 12.95 7.86 -0.37
N GLU A 27 13.94 7.81 0.51
CA GLU A 27 15.01 8.80 0.61
C GLU A 27 15.78 8.98 -0.72
N ASN A 28 15.97 7.89 -1.47
CA ASN A 28 16.64 7.91 -2.77
C ASN A 28 15.81 8.51 -3.93
N GLY A 29 14.65 9.12 -3.65
CA GLY A 29 13.74 9.64 -4.67
C GLY A 29 12.72 8.62 -5.20
N GLY A 30 12.89 7.33 -4.89
CA GLY A 30 11.99 6.26 -5.31
C GLY A 30 10.64 6.26 -4.61
N ILE A 31 9.72 5.42 -5.10
CA ILE A 31 8.37 5.24 -4.53
C ILE A 31 8.40 4.00 -3.64
N GLY A 32 7.95 4.14 -2.39
CA GLY A 32 7.59 3.03 -1.51
C GLY A 32 6.09 3.02 -1.30
N LEU A 33 5.52 1.84 -1.09
CA LEU A 33 4.10 1.64 -0.86
C LEU A 33 3.90 0.88 0.44
N ILE A 34 2.89 1.24 1.23
CA ILE A 34 2.45 0.47 2.39
C ILE A 34 0.99 0.04 2.21
N LEU A 35 0.69 -1.20 2.56
CA LEU A 35 -0.64 -1.81 2.53
C LEU A 35 -0.81 -2.71 3.76
N ASP A 36 -1.98 -2.88 4.36
CA ASP A 36 -3.16 -2.01 4.27
C ASP A 36 -3.00 -0.80 5.21
N VAL A 37 -3.73 0.28 4.98
CA VAL A 37 -3.65 1.51 5.81
C VAL A 37 -4.98 1.95 6.40
N GLY A 38 -5.89 1.00 6.66
CA GLY A 38 -7.03 1.24 7.55
C GLY A 38 -8.39 0.72 7.09
N ILE A 39 -8.45 -0.10 6.04
CA ILE A 39 -9.71 -0.77 5.63
C ILE A 39 -9.95 -2.04 6.45
N ASN A 40 -8.89 -2.77 6.80
CA ASN A 40 -8.92 -4.05 7.48
C ASN A 40 -8.13 -3.98 8.78
N ALA A 41 -8.77 -3.52 9.87
CA ALA A 41 -8.11 -3.41 11.18
C ALA A 41 -7.50 -4.76 11.62
N ASP A 42 -8.29 -5.83 11.54
CA ASP A 42 -7.83 -7.19 11.83
C ASP A 42 -7.73 -8.01 10.55
N CYS A 43 -6.57 -8.60 10.31
CA CYS A 43 -6.29 -9.46 9.16
C CYS A 43 -5.97 -10.89 9.59
N LYS A 44 -6.21 -11.83 8.66
CA LYS A 44 -5.71 -13.20 8.75
C LYS A 44 -4.42 -13.34 7.93
N PRO A 45 -3.59 -14.37 8.16
CA PRO A 45 -2.32 -14.56 7.44
C PRO A 45 -2.46 -14.62 5.91
N ASP A 46 -3.47 -15.35 5.43
CA ASP A 46 -3.82 -15.48 4.00
C ASP A 46 -4.23 -14.14 3.37
N VAL A 47 -4.84 -13.24 4.15
CA VAL A 47 -5.17 -11.89 3.72
C VAL A 47 -3.90 -11.04 3.53
N LEU A 48 -2.92 -11.13 4.45
CA LEU A 48 -1.64 -10.43 4.28
C LEU A 48 -0.84 -10.96 3.08
N ASN A 49 -0.82 -12.28 2.88
CA ASN A 49 -0.25 -12.91 1.70
C ASN A 49 -0.87 -12.35 0.41
N GLN A 50 -2.20 -12.19 0.38
CA GLN A 50 -2.88 -11.61 -0.77
C GLN A 50 -2.60 -10.11 -0.95
N PHE A 51 -2.40 -9.34 0.13
CA PHE A 51 -1.98 -7.94 0.04
C PHE A 51 -0.62 -7.79 -0.63
N ALA A 52 0.29 -8.76 -0.45
CA ALA A 52 1.56 -8.80 -1.16
C ALA A 52 1.37 -8.91 -2.68
N SER A 53 0.54 -9.85 -3.15
CA SER A 53 0.21 -9.99 -4.58
C SER A 53 -0.46 -8.73 -5.14
N LEU A 54 -1.44 -8.16 -4.42
CA LEU A 54 -2.12 -6.93 -4.83
C LEU A 54 -1.15 -5.73 -4.90
N GLY A 55 -0.31 -5.56 -3.88
CA GLY A 55 0.70 -4.50 -3.84
C GLY A 55 1.75 -4.65 -4.93
N SER A 56 2.21 -5.88 -5.20
CA SER A 56 3.14 -6.20 -6.30
C SER A 56 2.57 -5.81 -7.66
N LEU A 57 1.30 -6.18 -7.95
CA LEU A 57 0.62 -5.83 -9.19
C LEU A 57 0.44 -4.31 -9.34
N TYR A 58 0.08 -3.63 -8.25
CA TYR A 58 -0.10 -2.18 -8.25
C TYR A 58 1.23 -1.44 -8.49
N ALA A 59 2.28 -1.80 -7.75
CA ALA A 59 3.63 -1.28 -7.93
C ALA A 59 4.16 -1.50 -9.36
N THR A 60 3.95 -2.69 -9.91
CA THR A 60 4.42 -3.06 -11.24
C THR A 60 3.67 -2.32 -12.34
N HIS A 61 2.34 -2.24 -12.25
CA HIS A 61 1.53 -1.79 -13.38
C HIS A 61 1.20 -0.31 -13.37
N VAL A 62 1.06 0.30 -12.18
CA VAL A 62 0.79 1.73 -12.04
C VAL A 62 2.10 2.48 -11.87
N HIS A 63 2.93 2.08 -10.90
CA HIS A 63 4.20 2.76 -10.60
C HIS A 63 5.41 2.28 -11.43
N LYS A 64 5.20 1.32 -12.35
CA LYS A 64 6.21 0.81 -13.30
C LYS A 64 7.47 0.23 -12.64
N LEU A 65 7.38 -0.19 -11.37
CA LEU A 65 8.48 -0.84 -10.68
C LEU A 65 8.69 -2.26 -11.23
N LYS A 66 9.90 -2.55 -11.72
CA LYS A 66 10.24 -3.89 -12.21
C LYS A 66 10.57 -4.79 -11.02
N ASN A 67 9.89 -5.93 -10.92
CA ASN A 67 10.10 -6.94 -9.87
C ASN A 67 10.16 -6.34 -8.44
N PRO A 68 9.09 -5.64 -8.00
CA PRO A 68 9.10 -4.91 -6.73
C PRO A 68 9.37 -5.85 -5.55
N ARG A 69 10.27 -5.42 -4.66
CA ARG A 69 10.59 -6.15 -3.42
C ARG A 69 9.47 -5.96 -2.42
N ILE A 70 8.88 -7.07 -2.02
CA ILE A 70 7.77 -7.11 -1.07
C ILE A 70 8.33 -7.52 0.29
N ALA A 71 7.97 -6.78 1.32
CA ALA A 71 8.40 -7.05 2.69
C ALA A 71 7.21 -7.07 3.65
N LEU A 72 7.33 -7.84 4.73
CA LEU A 72 6.38 -7.86 5.82
C LEU A 72 6.87 -6.92 6.93
N LEU A 73 6.05 -5.93 7.32
CA LEU A 73 6.38 -5.04 8.43
C LEU A 73 6.37 -5.83 9.74
N ASN A 74 7.45 -5.70 10.51
CA ASN A 74 7.66 -6.50 11.69
C ASN A 74 8.46 -5.73 12.77
N ILE A 75 8.63 -6.36 13.93
CA ILE A 75 9.41 -5.86 15.07
C ILE A 75 10.84 -6.41 15.09
N GLY A 76 11.26 -7.09 14.03
CA GLY A 76 12.59 -7.66 13.84
C GLY A 76 12.71 -8.31 12.46
N GLU A 77 13.93 -8.42 11.95
CA GLU A 77 14.21 -8.89 10.59
C GLU A 77 14.19 -10.43 10.47
N GLU A 78 14.32 -11.15 11.58
CA GLU A 78 14.36 -12.62 11.58
C GLU A 78 12.99 -13.24 11.29
N GLU A 79 12.95 -14.38 10.60
CA GLU A 79 11.72 -15.08 10.16
C GLU A 79 10.70 -15.31 11.29
N GLY A 80 11.17 -15.69 12.49
CA GLY A 80 10.31 -15.99 13.64
C GLY A 80 9.81 -14.77 14.42
N LYS A 81 10.10 -13.53 13.98
CA LYS A 81 9.70 -12.32 14.69
C LYS A 81 8.26 -11.90 14.38
N GLY A 82 7.71 -11.12 15.29
CA GLY A 82 6.36 -10.56 15.17
C GLY A 82 5.35 -11.27 16.04
N ASN A 83 4.11 -10.80 15.95
CA ASN A 83 2.97 -11.47 16.58
C ASN A 83 2.61 -12.76 15.78
N LEU A 84 1.61 -13.49 16.28
CA LEU A 84 1.15 -14.74 15.63
C LEU A 84 0.70 -14.52 14.18
N LEU A 85 0.12 -13.35 13.88
CA LEU A 85 -0.30 -13.00 12.53
C LEU A 85 0.92 -12.87 11.60
N CYS A 86 1.93 -12.09 11.99
CA CYS A 86 3.14 -11.89 11.20
C CYS A 86 3.92 -13.20 10.99
N GLN A 87 4.08 -14.00 12.04
CA GLN A 87 4.79 -15.29 11.93
C GLN A 87 4.08 -16.26 10.98
N ALA A 88 2.75 -16.35 11.06
CA ALA A 88 1.98 -17.19 10.16
C ALA A 88 1.97 -16.64 8.72
N ALA A 89 1.87 -15.31 8.55
CA ALA A 89 1.92 -14.68 7.24
C ALA A 89 3.28 -14.87 6.56
N TYR A 90 4.38 -14.72 7.30
CA TYR A 90 5.73 -14.96 6.78
C TYR A 90 5.85 -16.36 6.16
N ASN A 91 5.35 -17.38 6.84
CA ASN A 91 5.38 -18.76 6.34
C ASN A 91 4.60 -18.93 5.02
N LEU A 92 3.51 -18.21 4.82
CA LEU A 92 2.79 -18.22 3.54
C LEU A 92 3.55 -17.45 2.46
N MET A 93 4.16 -16.32 2.85
CA MET A 93 4.78 -15.38 1.92
C MET A 93 6.13 -15.85 1.38
N LYS A 94 6.91 -16.59 2.18
CA LYS A 94 8.24 -17.08 1.79
C LYS A 94 8.21 -18.13 0.67
N ASP A 95 7.11 -18.86 0.57
CA ASP A 95 6.93 -19.92 -0.43
C ASP A 95 6.16 -19.42 -1.67
N SER A 96 5.87 -18.12 -1.75
CA SER A 96 5.12 -17.54 -2.88
C SER A 96 6.00 -17.38 -4.12
N GLU A 97 5.52 -17.89 -5.25
CA GLU A 97 6.11 -17.65 -6.57
C GLU A 97 5.49 -16.44 -7.29
N GLU A 98 4.45 -15.82 -6.71
CA GLU A 98 3.70 -14.72 -7.35
C GLU A 98 4.39 -13.35 -7.24
N TYR A 99 5.31 -13.20 -6.29
CA TYR A 99 5.98 -11.93 -6.00
C TYR A 99 7.35 -12.12 -5.36
N ASN A 100 8.17 -11.09 -5.44
CA ASN A 100 9.54 -11.10 -4.89
C ASN A 100 9.52 -10.76 -3.40
N PHE A 101 9.31 -11.75 -2.54
CA PHE A 101 9.36 -11.58 -1.09
C PHE A 101 10.80 -11.53 -0.57
N ILE A 102 11.12 -10.48 0.19
CA ILE A 102 12.47 -10.27 0.75
C ILE A 102 12.54 -10.49 2.26
N GLY A 103 11.46 -10.93 2.90
CA GLY A 103 11.40 -11.18 4.34
C GLY A 103 10.81 -10.03 5.15
N ASN A 104 11.19 -9.99 6.43
CA ASN A 104 10.73 -8.98 7.38
C ASN A 104 11.55 -7.70 7.26
N ILE A 105 10.90 -6.56 7.50
CA ILE A 105 11.57 -5.27 7.70
C ILE A 105 11.06 -4.60 8.98
N GLU A 106 11.87 -3.72 9.55
CA GLU A 106 11.49 -2.94 10.72
C GLU A 106 11.01 -1.53 10.34
N GLY A 107 10.41 -0.81 11.30
CA GLY A 107 9.94 0.56 11.08
C GLY A 107 11.03 1.55 10.61
N ARG A 108 12.30 1.29 10.96
CA ARG A 108 13.45 2.10 10.49
C ARG A 108 13.73 1.96 9.00
N ASP A 109 13.25 0.89 8.38
CA ASP A 109 13.51 0.56 6.98
C ASP A 109 12.42 1.09 6.03
N LEU A 110 11.35 1.70 6.56
CA LEU A 110 10.19 2.15 5.78
C LEU A 110 10.51 3.16 4.67
N PHE A 111 11.58 3.93 4.84
CA PHE A 111 11.93 5.06 3.95
C PHE A 111 13.21 4.83 3.16
N ASN A 112 13.95 3.75 3.46
CA ASN A 112 15.15 3.42 2.74
C ASN A 112 14.83 2.57 1.49
N ASP A 113 15.87 2.10 0.81
CA ASP A 113 15.70 1.30 -0.39
C ASP A 113 15.70 -0.21 -0.12
N ARG A 114 15.23 -0.70 1.03
CA ARG A 114 15.17 -2.16 1.29
C ARG A 114 13.95 -2.81 0.64
N ALA A 115 12.78 -2.19 0.73
CA ALA A 115 11.53 -2.71 0.18
C ALA A 115 10.85 -1.69 -0.74
N ASP A 116 10.06 -2.16 -1.70
CA ASP A 116 9.23 -1.32 -2.57
C ASP A 116 7.76 -1.34 -2.10
N VAL A 117 7.32 -2.48 -1.57
CA VAL A 117 5.97 -2.71 -1.06
C VAL A 117 6.06 -3.31 0.34
N ILE A 118 5.49 -2.61 1.32
CA ILE A 118 5.45 -2.99 2.73
C ILE A 118 4.05 -3.49 3.07
N VAL A 119 3.95 -4.72 3.55
CA VAL A 119 2.70 -5.40 3.91
C VAL A 119 2.51 -5.40 5.43
N CYS A 120 1.32 -5.08 5.89
CA CYS A 120 0.87 -5.08 7.28
C CYS A 120 -0.66 -5.14 7.34
N ASP A 121 -1.21 -5.36 8.54
CA ASP A 121 -2.64 -5.18 8.77
C ASP A 121 -3.01 -3.68 8.78
N GLY A 122 -4.29 -3.38 8.57
CA GLY A 122 -4.77 -2.01 8.46
C GLY A 122 -4.68 -1.21 9.75
N PHE A 123 -4.66 -1.85 10.93
CA PHE A 123 -4.44 -1.14 12.18
C PHE A 123 -2.99 -0.65 12.25
N THR A 124 -2.02 -1.54 12.05
CA THR A 124 -0.59 -1.21 12.07
C THR A 124 -0.24 -0.19 10.99
N GLY A 125 -0.67 -0.42 9.74
CA GLY A 125 -0.35 0.49 8.64
C GLY A 125 -0.96 1.87 8.80
N ASN A 126 -2.18 1.98 9.37
CA ASN A 126 -2.77 3.29 9.65
C ASN A 126 -2.02 4.04 10.76
N VAL A 127 -1.54 3.35 11.82
CA VAL A 127 -0.70 3.97 12.85
C VAL A 127 0.60 4.52 12.24
N VAL A 128 1.27 3.73 11.39
CA VAL A 128 2.49 4.16 10.67
C VAL A 128 2.22 5.37 9.78
N LEU A 129 1.14 5.33 8.99
CA LEU A 129 0.74 6.43 8.11
C LEU A 129 0.49 7.72 8.90
N LYS A 130 -0.27 7.66 9.99
CA LYS A 130 -0.56 8.83 10.83
C LYS A 130 0.66 9.37 11.55
N GLN A 131 1.61 8.51 11.91
CA GLN A 131 2.90 8.96 12.43
C GLN A 131 3.71 9.73 11.37
N ALA A 132 3.76 9.23 10.13
CA ALA A 132 4.46 9.90 9.03
C ALA A 132 3.83 11.25 8.67
N GLU A 133 2.50 11.32 8.59
CA GLU A 133 1.76 12.57 8.38
C GLU A 133 2.04 13.58 9.51
N ALA A 134 2.08 13.13 10.76
CA ALA A 134 2.36 13.99 11.91
C ALA A 134 3.78 14.57 11.87
N PHE A 135 4.78 13.76 11.49
CA PHE A 135 6.15 14.25 11.30
C PHE A 135 6.23 15.28 10.17
N TYR A 136 5.58 15.03 9.03
CA TYR A 136 5.51 16.01 7.95
C TYR A 136 4.83 17.33 8.38
N ALA A 137 3.72 17.25 9.11
CA ALA A 137 3.08 18.45 9.66
C ALA A 137 4.01 19.22 10.62
N LEU A 138 4.83 18.49 11.40
CA LEU A 138 5.80 19.09 12.30
C LEU A 138 6.95 19.79 11.55
N THR A 139 7.45 19.22 10.45
CA THR A 139 8.49 19.88 9.63
C THR A 139 7.97 21.22 9.10
N LYS A 140 6.74 21.24 8.57
CA LYS A 140 6.09 22.47 8.11
C LYS A 140 5.86 23.48 9.22
N LYS A 141 5.38 23.06 10.39
CA LYS A 141 5.19 23.94 11.55
C LYS A 141 6.50 24.56 12.04
N ARG A 142 7.62 23.86 11.86
CA ARG A 142 8.97 24.32 12.21
C ARG A 142 9.65 25.14 11.10
N GLY A 143 8.98 25.38 9.97
CA GLY A 143 9.56 26.10 8.84
C GLY A 143 10.65 25.31 8.10
N ILE A 144 10.74 23.99 8.31
CA ILE A 144 11.66 23.13 7.58
C ILE A 144 11.08 22.90 6.18
N THR A 145 11.85 23.30 5.17
CA THR A 145 11.54 23.06 3.76
C THR A 145 12.62 22.17 3.19
N ASP A 146 12.21 21.02 2.67
CA ASP A 146 13.09 19.97 2.21
C ASP A 146 12.36 19.15 1.15
N GLU A 147 13.03 18.90 0.03
CA GLU A 147 12.40 18.25 -1.12
C GLU A 147 11.90 16.84 -0.80
N TYR A 148 12.61 16.11 0.07
CA TYR A 148 12.20 14.77 0.46
C TYR A 148 10.99 14.83 1.40
N PHE A 149 11.02 15.65 2.45
CA PHE A 149 9.87 15.76 3.36
C PHE A 149 8.59 16.25 2.65
N ASP A 150 8.72 17.07 1.62
CA ASP A 150 7.57 17.58 0.85
C ASP A 150 6.85 16.50 0.05
N ARG A 151 7.49 15.35 -0.16
CA ARG A 151 6.87 14.17 -0.78
C ARG A 151 5.93 13.44 0.17
N PHE A 152 5.83 13.80 1.45
CA PHE A 152 4.79 13.28 2.36
C PHE A 152 3.47 14.06 2.26
N ASN A 153 3.42 15.13 1.47
CA ASN A 153 2.15 15.83 1.22
C ASN A 153 1.22 14.95 0.39
N TYR A 154 0.16 14.43 1.01
CA TYR A 154 -0.85 13.58 0.37
C TYR A 154 -1.49 14.26 -0.86
N GLU A 155 -1.56 15.60 -0.88
CA GLU A 155 -2.14 16.36 -1.99
C GLU A 155 -1.37 16.17 -3.29
N ASN A 156 -0.08 15.79 -3.23
CA ASN A 156 0.74 15.50 -4.41
C ASN A 156 0.31 14.19 -5.11
N TYR A 157 -0.33 13.27 -4.39
CA TYR A 157 -0.81 11.99 -4.92
C TYR A 157 -2.33 11.97 -5.11
N GLY A 158 -3.04 12.81 -4.34
CA GLY A 158 -4.49 13.00 -4.44
C GLY A 158 -5.28 11.95 -3.67
N GLY A 159 -5.23 10.69 -4.13
CA GLY A 159 -5.97 9.60 -3.52
C GLY A 159 -5.35 8.23 -3.79
N THR A 160 -5.93 7.19 -3.19
CA THR A 160 -5.43 5.81 -3.28
C THR A 160 -6.49 4.87 -3.83
N PRO A 161 -6.15 3.93 -4.73
CA PRO A 161 -7.09 2.95 -5.22
C PRO A 161 -7.44 1.93 -4.14
N ILE A 162 -8.71 1.52 -4.12
CA ILE A 162 -9.12 0.28 -3.46
C ILE A 162 -8.67 -0.87 -4.36
N LEU A 163 -7.67 -1.62 -3.92
CA LEU A 163 -7.17 -2.78 -4.65
C LEU A 163 -8.08 -3.98 -4.39
N GLY A 164 -8.37 -4.76 -5.45
CA GLY A 164 -9.13 -6.01 -5.33
C GLY A 164 -10.65 -5.90 -5.52
N VAL A 165 -11.16 -4.77 -6.02
CA VAL A 165 -12.57 -4.61 -6.46
C VAL A 165 -12.70 -4.61 -7.98
N ASN A 166 -13.89 -4.95 -8.52
CA ASN A 166 -14.09 -5.17 -9.97
C ASN A 166 -13.98 -3.91 -10.87
N GLY A 167 -13.69 -2.74 -10.29
CA GLY A 167 -13.55 -1.48 -11.01
C GLY A 167 -12.57 -0.54 -10.31
N SER A 168 -12.20 0.55 -10.97
CA SER A 168 -11.32 1.55 -10.38
C SER A 168 -12.10 2.43 -9.40
N VAL A 169 -11.80 2.30 -8.11
CA VAL A 169 -12.37 3.13 -7.04
C VAL A 169 -11.23 3.82 -6.30
N ILE A 170 -11.17 5.14 -6.32
CA ILE A 170 -10.16 5.93 -5.61
C ILE A 170 -10.77 6.54 -4.34
N ILE A 171 -10.02 6.48 -3.24
CA ILE A 171 -10.33 7.13 -1.97
C ILE A 171 -9.45 8.36 -1.84
N GLY A 172 -10.10 9.52 -1.71
CA GLY A 172 -9.45 10.77 -1.33
C GLY A 172 -9.44 11.00 0.17
N HIS A 173 -8.65 11.98 0.60
CA HIS A 173 -8.69 12.45 1.98
C HIS A 173 -9.91 13.37 2.21
N GLY A 174 -10.50 13.36 3.41
CA GLY A 174 -11.70 14.15 3.72
C GLY A 174 -11.50 15.68 3.67
N ILE A 175 -10.25 16.13 3.67
CA ILE A 175 -9.83 17.54 3.61
C ILE A 175 -9.20 17.91 2.25
N SER A 176 -9.47 17.13 1.20
CA SER A 176 -8.87 17.32 -0.13
C SER A 176 -9.18 18.71 -0.71
N ASN A 177 -8.13 19.45 -1.08
CA ASN A 177 -8.24 20.71 -1.80
C ASN A 177 -8.26 20.51 -3.34
N ALA A 178 -8.32 21.59 -4.11
CA ALA A 178 -8.37 21.54 -5.58
C ALA A 178 -7.19 20.77 -6.19
N LYS A 179 -5.97 20.92 -5.63
CA LYS A 179 -4.77 20.20 -6.08
C LYS A 179 -4.91 18.70 -5.84
N ALA A 180 -5.36 18.30 -4.65
CA ALA A 180 -5.60 16.90 -4.32
C ALA A 180 -6.65 16.26 -5.23
N ILE A 181 -7.75 16.97 -5.54
CA ILE A 181 -8.78 16.49 -6.47
C ILE A 181 -8.24 16.35 -7.89
N MET A 182 -7.49 17.35 -8.39
CA MET A 182 -6.84 17.27 -9.71
C MET A 182 -5.92 16.04 -9.80
N ASN A 183 -5.04 15.86 -8.80
CA ASN A 183 -4.12 14.72 -8.77
C ASN A 183 -4.85 13.38 -8.62
N MET A 184 -5.99 13.35 -7.91
CA MET A 184 -6.82 12.16 -7.81
C MET A 184 -7.42 11.74 -9.15
N ILE A 185 -7.86 12.70 -9.97
CA ILE A 185 -8.37 12.43 -11.33
C ILE A 185 -7.25 11.89 -12.21
N LEU A 186 -6.08 12.52 -12.18
CA LEU A 186 -4.90 12.07 -12.93
C LEU A 186 -4.48 10.65 -12.51
N HIS A 187 -4.40 10.40 -11.20
CA HIS A 187 -4.08 9.08 -10.69
C HIS A 187 -5.14 8.02 -11.06
N THR A 188 -6.41 8.41 -11.11
CA THR A 188 -7.48 7.53 -11.60
C THR A 188 -7.24 7.13 -13.07
N ALA A 189 -6.83 8.08 -13.91
CA ALA A 189 -6.48 7.80 -15.30
C ALA A 189 -5.31 6.81 -15.39
N ASP A 190 -4.24 7.02 -14.61
CA ASP A 190 -3.09 6.10 -14.56
C ASP A 190 -3.49 4.67 -14.18
N VAL A 191 -4.37 4.52 -13.19
CA VAL A 191 -4.88 3.21 -12.74
C VAL A 191 -5.73 2.53 -13.82
N ILE A 192 -6.56 3.31 -14.54
CA ILE A 192 -7.39 2.81 -15.65
C ILE A 192 -6.51 2.39 -16.83
N ASP A 193 -5.55 3.23 -17.23
CA ASP A 193 -4.62 2.96 -18.34
C ASP A 193 -3.73 1.75 -18.04
N ALA A 194 -3.35 1.56 -16.78
CA ALA A 194 -2.65 0.37 -16.31
C ALA A 194 -3.51 -0.91 -16.39
N LYS A 195 -4.83 -0.80 -16.58
CA LYS A 195 -5.82 -1.89 -16.58
C LYS A 195 -5.74 -2.75 -15.31
N LEU A 196 -5.54 -2.10 -14.17
CA LEU A 196 -5.17 -2.77 -12.92
C LEU A 196 -6.19 -3.82 -12.49
N SER A 197 -7.49 -3.50 -12.49
CA SER A 197 -8.56 -4.44 -12.09
C SER A 197 -8.59 -5.69 -12.98
N SER A 198 -8.36 -5.55 -14.28
CA SER A 198 -8.29 -6.68 -15.22
C SER A 198 -7.06 -7.57 -14.94
N LYS A 199 -5.93 -6.98 -14.57
CA LYS A 199 -4.70 -7.73 -14.26
C LYS A 199 -4.80 -8.46 -12.94
N ILE A 200 -5.37 -7.82 -11.91
CA ILE A 200 -5.72 -8.47 -10.64
C ILE A 200 -6.67 -9.63 -10.91
N LYS A 201 -7.75 -9.42 -11.67
CA LYS A 201 -8.69 -10.49 -12.01
C LYS A 201 -8.01 -11.66 -12.70
N LYS A 202 -7.10 -11.42 -13.64
CA LYS A 202 -6.33 -12.48 -14.30
C LYS A 202 -5.43 -13.26 -13.32
N ALA A 203 -4.79 -12.57 -12.37
CA ALA A 203 -3.91 -13.20 -11.37
C ALA A 203 -4.68 -14.11 -10.40
N PHE A 204 -5.89 -13.72 -9.99
CA PHE A 204 -6.69 -14.47 -9.01
C PHE A 204 -7.74 -15.42 -9.63
N GLN A 205 -7.69 -15.62 -10.95
CA GLN A 205 -8.54 -16.57 -11.68
C GLN A 205 -7.79 -17.83 -12.14
N ALA A 206 -6.47 -17.89 -11.90
CA ALA A 206 -5.61 -19.02 -12.24
C ALA A 206 -5.70 -20.13 -11.17
#